data_AF-A0ABD5S474-F1
#
_entry.id   AF-A0ABD5S474-F1
#
_cell.length_a   1.000
_cell.length_b   1.000
_cell.length_c   1.000
_cell.angle_alpha   90.00
_cell.angle_beta   90.00
_cell.angle_gamma   90.00
#
_symmetry.space_group_name_H-M   'P 1'
#
loop_
_entity.id
_entity.type
_entity.pdbx_description
1 polymer ?
#
loop_
_entity_poly.entity_id
_entity_poly.type
_entity_poly.pdbx_seq_one_letter_code
_entity_poly.pdbx_strand_id
1 'polypeptide(L)'
;EVVGVDLNEAAVAYLRENAARNGVADRVTAVQGDVREVAPDYADWADRIVMNLPHSADEFLDAAVTVAGDDCTLHYYDIQHEDDPFGPGEAAIRAAAEPEYEVEVATEHVVRSYAPHELNVCLDVRLTR
;
A
#
# COMPACT_ATOMS: atom_id res chain seq x y z
N GLU A 1 8.65 7.91 11.28
CA GLU A 1 7.84 7.00 12.14
C GLU A 1 7.08 6.06 11.22
N VAL A 2 6.48 4.98 11.72
CA VAL A 2 5.73 4.02 10.89
C VAL A 2 4.43 3.65 11.59
N VAL A 3 3.34 3.58 10.83
CA VAL A 3 2.04 3.08 11.28
C VAL A 3 1.73 1.81 10.51
N GLY A 4 1.50 0.71 11.22
CA GLY A 4 1.02 -0.56 10.65
C GLY A 4 -0.41 -0.81 11.06
N VAL A 5 -1.29 -1.00 10.08
CA VAL A 5 -2.71 -1.29 10.28
C VAL A 5 -3.01 -2.70 9.79
N ASP A 6 -3.69 -3.50 10.61
CA ASP A 6 -4.15 -4.82 10.22
C ASP A 6 -5.51 -5.11 10.88
N LEU A 7 -6.41 -5.75 10.14
CA LEU A 7 -7.73 -6.13 10.64
C LEU A 7 -7.64 -7.26 11.68
N ASN A 8 -6.65 -8.13 11.55
CA ASN A 8 -6.46 -9.29 12.39
C ASN A 8 -5.75 -8.93 13.71
N GLU A 9 -6.48 -9.05 14.82
CA GLU A 9 -5.97 -8.77 16.17
C GLU A 9 -4.67 -9.53 16.50
N ALA A 10 -4.56 -10.80 16.09
CA ALA A 10 -3.36 -11.59 16.34
C ALA A 10 -2.17 -11.08 15.53
N ALA A 11 -2.38 -10.64 14.28
CA ALA A 11 -1.33 -10.03 13.46
C ALA A 11 -0.80 -8.75 14.11
N VAL A 12 -1.69 -7.90 14.64
CA VAL A 12 -1.31 -6.67 15.36
C VAL A 12 -0.56 -6.99 16.65
N ALA A 13 -0.97 -8.02 17.40
CA ALA A 13 -0.25 -8.46 18.59
C ALA A 13 1.19 -8.88 18.24
N TYR A 14 1.37 -9.66 17.17
CA TYR A 14 2.69 -10.03 16.68
C TYR A 14 3.48 -8.85 16.10
N LEU A 15 2.84 -7.89 15.46
CA LEU A 15 3.50 -6.66 14.98
C LEU A 15 4.13 -5.90 16.15
N ARG A 16 3.38 -5.72 17.25
CA ARG A 16 3.89 -5.08 18.49
C ARG A 16 5.04 -5.86 19.10
N GLU A 17 4.90 -7.18 19.20
CA GLU A 17 5.95 -8.04 19.72
C GLU A 17 7.22 -7.99 18.86
N ASN A 18 7.07 -8.02 17.53
CA ASN A 18 8.18 -7.91 16.60
C ASN A 18 8.87 -6.55 16.71
N ALA A 19 8.12 -5.46 16.84
CA ALA A 19 8.70 -4.13 17.04
C ALA A 19 9.52 -4.06 18.34
N ALA A 20 9.02 -4.64 19.43
CA ALA A 20 9.74 -4.73 20.70
C ALA A 20 11.01 -5.57 20.59
N ARG A 21 10.92 -6.77 19.99
CA ARG A 21 12.06 -7.67 19.80
C ARG A 21 13.17 -7.07 18.92
N ASN A 22 12.81 -6.22 17.98
CA ASN A 22 13.75 -5.52 17.10
C ASN A 22 14.22 -4.16 17.66
N GLY A 23 13.76 -3.75 18.85
CA GLY A 23 14.18 -2.50 19.47
C GLY A 23 13.69 -1.23 18.74
N VAL A 24 12.55 -1.33 18.04
CA VAL A 24 11.96 -0.24 17.25
C VAL A 24 10.55 0.15 17.72
N ALA A 25 10.14 -0.32 18.91
CA ALA A 25 8.81 -0.06 19.46
C ALA A 25 8.47 1.45 19.55
N ASP A 26 9.46 2.31 19.81
CA ASP A 26 9.26 3.76 19.90
C ASP A 26 9.01 4.43 18.54
N ARG A 27 9.13 3.69 17.42
CA ARG A 27 8.97 4.21 16.05
C ARG A 27 7.84 3.55 15.28
N VAL A 28 7.23 2.49 15.83
CA VAL A 28 6.21 1.68 15.16
C VAL A 28 4.92 1.71 15.97
N THR A 29 3.90 2.35 15.41
CA THR A 29 2.54 2.32 15.92
C THR A 29 1.79 1.18 15.23
N ALA A 30 1.23 0.26 16.01
CA ALA A 30 0.43 -0.85 15.50
C ALA A 30 -1.05 -0.63 15.85
N VAL A 31 -1.89 -0.51 14.82
CA VAL A 31 -3.33 -0.26 14.93
C VAL A 31 -4.09 -1.49 14.47
N GLN A 32 -5.06 -1.93 15.28
CA GLN A 32 -6.02 -2.94 14.87
C GLN A 32 -7.26 -2.24 14.34
N GLY A 33 -7.63 -2.53 13.09
CA GLY A 33 -8.82 -1.95 12.48
C GLY A 33 -8.83 -2.11 10.97
N ASP A 34 -9.94 -1.71 10.36
CA ASP A 34 -10.01 -1.50 8.91
C ASP A 34 -9.25 -0.22 8.56
N VAL A 35 -8.34 -0.27 7.58
CA VAL A 35 -7.58 0.90 7.15
C VAL A 35 -8.49 2.02 6.63
N ARG A 36 -9.69 1.71 6.13
CA ARG A 36 -10.69 2.70 5.70
C ARG A 36 -11.20 3.55 6.87
N GLU A 37 -11.24 2.99 8.08
CA GLU A 37 -11.64 3.70 9.29
C GLU A 37 -10.47 4.47 9.92
N VAL A 38 -9.25 3.98 9.73
CA VAL A 38 -8.02 4.55 10.32
C VAL A 38 -7.43 5.66 9.45
N ALA A 39 -7.55 5.57 8.12
CA ALA A 39 -6.96 6.50 7.17
C ALA A 39 -7.25 8.00 7.46
N PRO A 40 -8.48 8.40 7.84
CA PRO A 40 -8.77 9.81 8.14
C PRO A 40 -7.95 10.40 9.29
N ASP A 41 -7.49 9.58 10.25
CA ASP A 41 -6.64 10.05 11.36
C ASP A 41 -5.20 10.34 10.92
N TYR A 42 -4.83 9.89 9.72
CA TYR A 42 -3.50 10.02 9.10
C TYR A 42 -3.58 10.72 7.75
N ALA A 43 -4.57 11.59 7.55
CA ALA A 43 -4.70 12.34 6.30
C ALA A 43 -3.43 13.16 6.01
N ASP A 44 -2.98 13.12 4.76
CA ASP A 44 -1.83 13.89 4.27
C ASP A 44 -0.49 13.63 5.02
N TRP A 45 -0.32 12.45 5.62
CA TRP A 45 0.77 12.18 6.56
C TRP A 45 1.95 11.40 5.95
N ALA A 46 1.69 10.47 5.05
CA ALA A 46 2.69 9.48 4.65
C ALA A 46 3.55 9.94 3.46
N ASP A 47 4.87 9.92 3.64
CA ASP A 47 5.83 10.03 2.52
C ASP A 47 5.96 8.70 1.73
N ARG A 48 5.48 7.58 2.32
CA ARG A 48 5.55 6.25 1.74
C ARG A 48 4.44 5.34 2.24
N ILE A 49 3.79 4.64 1.32
CA ILE A 49 2.69 3.71 1.58
C ILE A 49 3.03 2.33 1.01
N VAL A 50 2.68 1.27 1.74
CA VAL A 50 2.82 -0.13 1.28
C VAL A 50 1.46 -0.81 1.30
N MET A 51 0.93 -1.15 0.13
CA MET A 51 -0.33 -1.86 -0.06
C MET A 51 -0.05 -3.32 -0.41
N ASN A 52 0.23 -4.15 0.59
CA ASN A 52 0.65 -5.54 0.42
C ASN A 52 -0.50 -6.56 0.45
N LEU A 53 -1.70 -6.18 0.02
CA LEU A 53 -2.88 -7.03 -0.07
C LEU A 53 -3.24 -7.31 -1.54
N PRO A 54 -2.45 -8.11 -2.28
CA PRO A 54 -2.48 -8.17 -3.74
C PRO A 54 -3.76 -8.71 -4.37
N HIS A 55 -4.69 -9.24 -3.58
CA HIS A 55 -5.96 -9.78 -4.10
C HIS A 55 -7.08 -8.74 -4.19
N SER A 56 -6.93 -7.62 -3.51
CA SER A 56 -7.99 -6.62 -3.35
C SER A 56 -7.39 -5.26 -3.01
N ALA A 57 -6.15 -4.99 -3.44
CA ALA A 57 -5.44 -3.76 -3.09
C ALA A 57 -6.14 -2.53 -3.71
N ASP A 58 -6.69 -2.69 -4.91
CA ASP A 58 -7.48 -1.69 -5.61
C ASP A 58 -8.65 -1.14 -4.78
N GLU A 59 -9.29 -1.99 -3.98
CA GLU A 59 -10.40 -1.59 -3.10
C GLU A 59 -10.00 -0.64 -1.95
N PHE A 60 -8.71 -0.35 -1.77
CA PHE A 60 -8.17 0.49 -0.71
C PHE A 60 -7.39 1.70 -1.24
N LEU A 61 -7.41 1.94 -2.55
CA LEU A 61 -6.70 3.08 -3.13
C LEU A 61 -7.24 4.42 -2.61
N ASP A 62 -8.54 4.55 -2.37
CA ASP A 62 -9.12 5.76 -1.74
C ASP A 62 -8.51 6.05 -0.36
N ALA A 63 -8.27 5.00 0.43
CA ALA A 63 -7.62 5.12 1.73
C ALA A 63 -6.13 5.47 1.58
N ALA A 64 -5.45 4.92 0.57
CA ALA A 64 -4.06 5.26 0.26
C ALA A 64 -3.92 6.73 -0.17
N VAL A 65 -4.80 7.22 -1.03
CA VAL A 65 -4.83 8.63 -1.47
C VAL A 65 -5.12 9.55 -0.28
N THR A 66 -6.05 9.18 0.61
CA THR A 66 -6.32 9.95 1.83
C THR A 66 -5.07 10.13 2.70
N VAL A 67 -4.24 9.09 2.84
CA VAL A 67 -3.08 9.07 3.73
C VAL A 67 -1.82 9.66 3.08
N ALA A 68 -1.75 9.70 1.75
CA ALA A 68 -0.59 10.18 1.02
C ALA A 68 -0.30 11.65 1.34
N GLY A 69 0.94 11.97 1.68
CA GLY A 69 1.39 13.36 1.80
C GLY A 69 1.56 14.02 0.42
N ASP A 70 2.14 15.22 0.39
CA ASP A 70 2.31 15.99 -0.86
C ASP A 70 3.31 15.36 -1.86
N ASP A 71 4.25 14.55 -1.35
CA ASP A 71 5.22 13.79 -2.15
C ASP A 71 5.34 12.38 -1.54
N CYS A 72 4.60 11.42 -2.10
CA CYS A 72 4.44 10.09 -1.55
C CYS A 72 4.85 9.00 -2.55
N THR A 73 5.61 8.01 -2.07
CA THR A 73 5.85 6.77 -2.82
C THR A 73 4.85 5.69 -2.40
N LEU A 74 4.01 5.26 -3.33
CA LEU A 74 3.09 4.13 -3.17
C LEU A 74 3.71 2.85 -3.71
N HIS A 75 3.79 1.82 -2.88
CA HIS A 75 4.12 0.44 -3.29
C HIS A 75 2.83 -0.37 -3.39
N TYR A 76 2.34 -0.55 -4.61
CA TYR A 76 1.08 -1.23 -4.90
C TYR A 76 1.36 -2.66 -5.36
N TYR A 77 0.94 -3.65 -4.56
CA TYR A 77 1.03 -5.06 -4.93
C TYR A 77 -0.27 -5.53 -5.54
N ASP A 78 -0.18 -6.38 -6.56
CA ASP A 78 -1.32 -6.93 -7.28
C ASP A 78 -1.02 -8.36 -7.77
N ILE A 79 -2.06 -9.08 -8.16
CA ILE A 79 -1.98 -10.34 -8.91
C ILE A 79 -2.71 -10.16 -10.22
N GLN A 80 -1.95 -10.20 -11.32
CA GLN A 80 -2.46 -9.94 -12.67
C GLN A 80 -2.02 -11.02 -13.65
N HIS A 81 -2.74 -11.08 -14.78
CA HIS A 81 -2.40 -12.00 -15.86
C HIS A 81 -1.08 -11.58 -16.53
N GLU A 82 -0.27 -12.55 -16.96
CA GLU A 82 1.06 -12.31 -17.54
C GLU A 82 1.05 -11.52 -18.86
N ASP A 83 -0.10 -11.47 -19.55
CA ASP A 83 -0.30 -10.71 -20.79
C ASP A 83 -0.36 -9.19 -20.56
N ASP A 84 -0.84 -8.75 -19.40
CA ASP A 84 -0.86 -7.34 -18.98
C ASP A 84 -0.70 -7.25 -17.46
N PRO A 85 0.53 -7.44 -16.95
CA PRO A 85 0.76 -7.59 -15.52
C PRO A 85 0.69 -6.27 -14.75
N PHE A 86 0.70 -5.12 -15.42
CA PHE A 86 0.84 -3.80 -14.79
C PHE A 86 -0.27 -2.82 -15.16
N GLY A 87 -0.86 -2.94 -16.36
CA GLY A 87 -1.88 -2.02 -16.86
C GLY A 87 -3.09 -1.85 -15.94
N PRO A 88 -3.71 -2.93 -15.42
CA PRO A 88 -4.84 -2.82 -14.51
C PRO A 88 -4.51 -2.04 -13.22
N GLY A 89 -3.35 -2.32 -12.62
CA GLY A 89 -2.89 -1.65 -11.42
C GLY A 89 -2.61 -0.16 -11.64
N GLU A 90 -1.90 0.19 -12.72
CA GLU A 90 -1.66 1.59 -13.07
C GLU A 90 -2.98 2.34 -13.30
N ALA A 91 -3.91 1.75 -14.05
CA ALA A 91 -5.20 2.36 -14.33
C ALA A 91 -6.04 2.60 -13.06
N ALA A 92 -6.03 1.65 -12.12
CA ALA A 92 -6.71 1.78 -10.84
C ALA A 92 -6.11 2.93 -10.00
N ILE A 93 -4.77 2.99 -9.91
CA ILE A 93 -4.07 4.06 -9.16
C ILE A 93 -4.40 5.44 -9.75
N ARG A 94 -4.33 5.59 -11.07
CA ARG A 94 -4.68 6.85 -11.74
C ARG A 94 -6.13 7.25 -11.48
N ALA A 95 -7.07 6.30 -11.57
CA ALA A 95 -8.48 6.56 -11.34
C ALA A 95 -8.78 7.03 -9.91
N ALA A 96 -8.01 6.58 -8.92
CA ALA A 96 -8.18 6.98 -7.53
C ALA A 96 -7.46 8.30 -7.18
N ALA A 97 -6.28 8.54 -7.75
CA ALA A 97 -5.41 9.64 -7.34
C ALA A 97 -5.54 10.90 -8.22
N GLU A 98 -5.86 10.77 -9.50
CA GLU A 98 -6.05 11.93 -10.39
C GLU A 98 -7.44 12.56 -10.19
N PRO A 99 -7.59 13.89 -10.29
CA PRO A 99 -6.56 14.89 -10.63
C PRO A 99 -5.84 15.49 -9.42
N GLU A 100 -6.07 14.96 -8.20
CA GLU A 100 -5.49 15.51 -6.98
C GLU A 100 -3.97 15.38 -6.96
N TYR A 101 -3.45 14.26 -7.45
CA TYR A 101 -2.03 13.98 -7.59
C TYR A 101 -1.63 13.83 -9.06
N GLU A 102 -0.42 14.27 -9.39
CA GLU A 102 0.34 13.77 -10.53
C GLU A 102 0.83 12.35 -10.21
N VAL A 103 0.60 11.42 -11.13
CA VAL A 103 0.91 10.00 -10.98
C VAL A 103 2.02 9.57 -11.95
N GLU A 104 3.19 9.24 -11.41
CA GLU A 104 4.36 8.74 -12.15
C GLU A 104 4.69 7.31 -11.72
N VAL A 105 4.66 6.36 -12.66
CA VAL A 105 5.17 5.00 -12.42
C VAL A 105 6.69 5.05 -12.41
N ALA A 106 7.28 4.86 -11.23
CA ALA A 106 8.72 4.87 -11.05
C ALA A 106 9.34 3.52 -11.46
N THR A 107 8.73 2.41 -11.05
CA THR A 107 9.18 1.06 -11.44
C THR A 107 8.03 0.06 -11.51
N GLU A 108 8.24 -0.95 -12.35
CA GLU A 108 7.39 -2.13 -12.49
C GLU A 108 8.21 -3.38 -12.14
N HIS A 109 7.69 -4.22 -11.25
CA HIS A 109 8.42 -5.38 -10.75
C HIS A 109 7.54 -6.63 -10.73
N VAL A 110 7.98 -7.69 -11.41
CA VAL A 110 7.45 -9.05 -11.20
C VAL A 110 8.12 -9.64 -9.96
N VAL A 111 7.35 -9.84 -8.89
CA VAL A 111 7.85 -10.36 -7.61
C VAL A 111 8.07 -11.87 -7.70
N ARG A 112 7.06 -12.60 -8.20
CA ARG A 112 7.08 -14.06 -8.39
C ARG A 112 5.91 -14.52 -9.25
N SER A 113 6.01 -15.74 -9.78
CA SER A 113 4.83 -16.46 -10.28
C SER A 113 3.87 -16.74 -9.12
N TYR A 114 2.58 -16.54 -9.34
CA TYR A 114 1.51 -16.81 -8.37
C TYR A 114 0.76 -18.10 -8.71
N ALA A 115 0.26 -18.21 -9.95
CA ALA A 115 -0.41 -19.39 -10.49
C ALA A 115 -0.14 -19.48 -12.01
N PRO A 116 -0.63 -20.52 -12.74
CA PRO A 116 -0.53 -20.54 -14.20
C PRO A 116 -1.10 -19.26 -14.81
N HIS A 117 -0.26 -18.56 -15.59
CA HIS A 117 -0.55 -17.27 -16.21
C HIS A 117 -0.80 -16.09 -15.26
N GLU A 118 -0.61 -16.25 -13.95
CA GLU A 118 -0.78 -15.18 -12.96
C GLU A 118 0.57 -14.82 -12.30
N LEU A 119 0.87 -13.53 -12.27
CA LEU A 119 2.07 -12.95 -11.68
C LEU A 119 1.69 -12.11 -10.46
N ASN A 120 2.44 -12.25 -9.37
CA ASN A 120 2.44 -11.27 -8.30
C ASN A 120 3.40 -10.14 -8.69
N VAL A 121 2.89 -8.92 -8.71
CA VAL A 121 3.60 -7.73 -9.17
C VAL A 121 3.64 -6.66 -8.10
N CYS A 122 4.57 -5.72 -8.26
CA CYS A 122 4.64 -4.48 -7.50
C CYS A 122 4.83 -3.31 -8.47
N LEU A 123 3.98 -2.30 -8.35
CA LEU A 123 4.12 -0.99 -8.97
C LEU A 123 4.62 -0.02 -7.90
N ASP A 124 5.79 0.58 -8.12
CA ASP A 124 6.23 1.71 -7.31
C ASP A 124 5.80 2.98 -8.05
N VAL A 125 4.88 3.72 -7.44
CA VAL A 125 4.26 4.90 -8.04
C VAL A 125 4.53 6.11 -7.18
N ARG A 126 4.97 7.21 -7.79
CA ARG A 126 5.09 8.50 -7.13
C ARG A 126 3.80 9.29 -7.30
N LEU A 127 3.27 9.78 -6.19
CA LEU A 127 2.14 10.69 -6.11
C LEU A 127 2.68 12.05 -5.66
N THR A 128 2.48 13.09 -6.47
CA THR A 128 2.93 14.46 -6.14
C THR A 128 1.81 15.48 -6.35
N ARG A 129 1.60 16.45 -5.44
CA ARG A 129 0.61 17.54 -5.59
C ARG A 129 1.12 18.91 -5.17
#